data_AF-A0A3M1C5I1-F1
#
_entry.id   AF-A0A3M1C5I1-F1
#
_cell.length_a   1.000
_cell.length_b   1.000
_cell.length_c   1.000
_cell.angle_alpha   90.00
_cell.angle_beta   90.00
_cell.angle_gamma   90.00
#
_symmetry.space_group_name_H-M   'P 1'
#
loop_
_entity.id
_entity.type
_entity.pdbx_description
1 polymer ?
#
loop_
_entity_poly.entity_id
_entity_poly.type
_entity_poly.pdbx_seq_one_letter_code
_entity_poly.pdbx_strand_id
1 'polypeptide(L)'
;MQAIPRLLAALALLLPALWATALPAASREDIRHFLEVTGFDVAITSMQQSAMTGGGIAGDAPDAFGRQYAALAEKVFDPDLMLERTIDILEAGMPDALLQHGLDFYGSDLGQRLVAAENASHMGDAEAQYAEGQKILEALSRDNPARIDDYSAMLEAIGGVESAVRSITEVQVRYLLAAMAAGTVDIEMSEQELRARIKEQEPQLRQNIAVFTMLDTAYTYRDFSDDDVHAYRQALETPEMRQIYELLNAVQHEVMAERYEVLAARLAELTPVQDI
;
A
#
# COMPACT_ATOMS: atom_id res chain seq x y z
N MET A 1 50.89 -32.60 -62.21
CA MET A 1 51.85 -32.92 -61.13
C MET A 1 52.00 -31.67 -60.29
N GLN A 2 51.30 -31.60 -59.16
CA GLN A 2 51.84 -31.84 -57.79
C GLN A 2 52.61 -30.59 -57.30
N ALA A 3 52.32 -29.92 -56.19
CA ALA A 3 51.47 -30.27 -55.05
C ALA A 3 51.04 -29.02 -54.27
N ILE A 4 49.78 -28.98 -53.84
CA ILE A 4 49.32 -28.42 -52.55
C ILE A 4 49.59 -29.56 -51.54
N PRO A 5 50.26 -29.37 -50.38
CA PRO A 5 49.63 -28.68 -49.24
C PRO A 5 50.59 -28.02 -48.22
N ARG A 6 50.09 -27.01 -47.49
CA ARG A 6 50.36 -26.76 -46.05
C ARG A 6 49.76 -25.40 -45.65
N LEU A 7 48.46 -25.39 -45.43
CA LEU A 7 47.80 -24.43 -44.55
C LEU A 7 46.75 -25.22 -43.77
N LEU A 8 47.24 -26.01 -42.81
CA LEU A 8 46.45 -26.60 -41.73
C LEU A 8 46.87 -25.86 -40.47
N ALA A 9 46.05 -24.92 -40.01
CA ALA A 9 45.86 -24.63 -38.60
C ALA A 9 44.71 -23.63 -38.44
N ALA A 10 43.79 -23.98 -37.53
CA ALA A 10 42.84 -23.09 -36.88
C ALA A 10 41.66 -22.55 -37.71
N LEU A 11 40.67 -23.40 -37.94
CA LEU A 11 39.27 -22.96 -37.83
C LEU A 11 38.45 -24.05 -37.12
N ALA A 12 38.90 -24.36 -35.90
CA ALA A 12 38.20 -25.21 -34.97
C ALA A 12 37.73 -24.33 -33.81
N LEU A 13 36.41 -24.32 -33.61
CA LEU A 13 35.67 -23.89 -32.42
C LEU A 13 35.94 -22.47 -31.91
N LEU A 14 34.92 -21.61 -32.03
CA LEU A 14 34.53 -20.63 -30.99
C LEU A 14 33.12 -20.13 -31.36
N LEU A 15 32.12 -21.01 -31.22
CA LEU A 15 30.77 -20.57 -30.87
C LEU A 15 30.78 -20.44 -29.35
N PRO A 16 30.89 -19.22 -28.76
CA PRO A 16 30.48 -19.07 -27.38
C PRO A 16 28.98 -19.36 -27.36
N ALA A 17 28.61 -20.47 -26.72
CA ALA A 17 27.25 -20.73 -26.33
C ALA A 17 26.81 -19.54 -25.47
N LEU A 18 25.91 -18.72 -26.00
CA LEU A 18 25.11 -17.77 -25.23
C LEU A 18 24.19 -18.61 -24.33
N TRP A 19 24.73 -19.05 -23.20
CA TRP A 19 23.90 -19.39 -22.05
C TRP A 19 23.44 -18.05 -21.51
N ALA A 20 22.35 -17.54 -22.07
CA ALA A 20 21.54 -16.57 -21.36
C ALA A 20 21.07 -17.32 -20.10
N THR A 21 21.77 -17.11 -18.99
CA THR A 21 21.23 -17.46 -17.68
C THR A 21 20.00 -16.59 -17.52
N ALA A 22 18.82 -17.15 -17.80
CA ALA A 22 17.60 -16.59 -17.25
C ALA A 22 17.85 -16.51 -15.75
N LEU A 23 17.85 -15.29 -15.21
CA LEU A 23 17.75 -15.12 -13.76
C LEU A 23 16.49 -15.90 -13.35
N PRO A 24 16.54 -16.64 -12.23
CA PRO A 24 15.34 -17.30 -11.73
C PRO A 24 14.28 -16.22 -11.54
N ALA A 25 13.10 -16.43 -12.13
CA ALA A 25 11.94 -15.62 -11.83
C ALA A 25 11.75 -15.59 -10.31
N ALA A 26 11.41 -14.42 -9.79
CA ALA A 26 11.09 -14.21 -8.39
C ALA A 26 10.22 -15.36 -7.87
N SER A 27 10.68 -16.07 -6.84
CA SER A 27 9.83 -17.10 -6.25
C SER A 27 8.69 -16.44 -5.48
N ARG A 28 7.53 -17.11 -5.39
CA ARG A 28 6.43 -16.65 -4.53
C ARG A 28 6.87 -16.41 -3.08
N GLU A 29 7.88 -17.15 -2.62
CA GLU A 29 8.49 -16.97 -1.31
C GLU A 29 9.25 -15.64 -1.20
N ASP A 30 10.00 -15.25 -2.23
CA ASP A 30 10.71 -13.96 -2.27
C ASP A 30 9.72 -12.78 -2.28
N ILE A 31 8.62 -12.88 -3.03
CA ILE A 31 7.57 -11.84 -3.05
C ILE A 31 6.90 -11.74 -1.70
N ARG A 32 6.57 -12.87 -1.05
CA ARG A 32 6.00 -12.85 0.29
C ARG A 32 6.95 -12.20 1.29
N HIS A 33 8.22 -12.61 1.28
CA HIS A 33 9.23 -12.01 2.14
C HIS A 33 9.37 -10.52 1.88
N PHE A 34 9.36 -10.09 0.62
CA PHE A 34 9.38 -8.69 0.23
C PHE A 34 8.17 -7.91 0.79
N LEU A 35 6.96 -8.46 0.71
CA LEU A 35 5.76 -7.86 1.30
C LEU A 35 5.86 -7.71 2.82
N GLU A 36 6.39 -8.72 3.52
CA GLU A 36 6.60 -8.70 4.97
C GLU A 36 7.63 -7.64 5.39
N VAL A 37 8.79 -7.59 4.73
CA VAL A 37 9.85 -6.63 5.10
C VAL A 37 9.53 -5.20 4.68
N THR A 38 8.61 -4.99 3.76
CA THR A 38 8.13 -3.65 3.40
C THR A 38 6.91 -3.21 4.21
N GLY A 39 6.35 -4.10 5.04
CA GLY A 39 5.09 -3.87 5.76
C GLY A 39 3.86 -3.79 4.86
N PHE A 40 3.99 -4.17 3.58
CA PHE A 40 2.90 -4.08 2.62
C PHE A 40 1.86 -5.17 2.82
N ASP A 41 2.25 -6.31 3.41
CA ASP A 41 1.32 -7.33 3.90
C ASP A 41 0.36 -6.77 4.96
N VAL A 42 0.86 -5.97 5.90
CA VAL A 42 0.03 -5.27 6.92
C VAL A 42 -0.87 -4.23 6.25
N ALA A 43 -0.34 -3.45 5.30
CA ALA A 43 -1.14 -2.48 4.55
C ALA A 43 -2.29 -3.14 3.76
N ILE A 44 -2.06 -4.32 3.18
CA ILE A 44 -3.09 -5.08 2.45
C ILE A 44 -4.12 -5.68 3.41
N THR A 45 -3.68 -6.33 4.47
CA THR A 45 -4.58 -7.03 5.41
C THR A 45 -5.41 -6.07 6.25
N SER A 46 -4.90 -4.88 6.58
CA SER A 46 -5.65 -3.83 7.29
C SER A 46 -6.83 -3.26 6.51
N MET A 47 -6.91 -3.48 5.18
CA MET A 47 -8.05 -3.07 4.37
C MET A 47 -9.38 -3.69 4.84
N GLN A 48 -9.35 -4.87 5.48
CA GLN A 48 -10.53 -5.48 6.08
C GLN A 48 -11.15 -4.58 7.16
N GLN A 49 -10.32 -4.10 8.09
CA GLN A 49 -10.77 -3.20 9.14
C GLN A 49 -11.31 -1.90 8.55
N SER A 50 -10.60 -1.31 7.58
CA SER A 50 -11.06 -0.11 6.87
C SER A 50 -12.42 -0.33 6.22
N ALA A 51 -12.62 -1.43 5.50
CA ALA A 51 -13.90 -1.76 4.87
C ALA A 51 -15.03 -1.92 5.90
N MET A 52 -14.78 -2.52 7.06
CA MET A 52 -15.79 -2.68 8.13
C MET A 52 -16.24 -1.33 8.74
N THR A 53 -15.42 -0.29 8.67
CA THR A 53 -15.70 1.01 9.31
C THR A 53 -16.61 1.95 8.50
N GLY A 54 -17.09 1.52 7.33
CA GLY A 54 -17.88 2.38 6.42
C GLY A 54 -19.04 3.13 7.08
N GLY A 55 -19.73 2.52 8.06
CA GLY A 55 -20.82 3.18 8.81
C GLY A 55 -20.36 4.26 9.79
N GLY A 56 -19.21 4.09 10.43
CA GLY A 56 -18.64 5.09 11.33
C GLY A 56 -18.13 6.34 10.58
N ILE A 57 -17.69 6.15 9.33
CA ILE A 57 -17.27 7.23 8.43
C ILE A 57 -18.48 8.00 7.88
N ALA A 58 -19.64 7.36 7.78
CA ALA A 58 -20.90 7.98 7.37
C ALA A 58 -21.63 8.77 8.50
N GLY A 59 -21.19 8.64 9.75
CA GLY A 59 -21.67 9.47 10.88
C GLY A 59 -22.78 8.88 11.75
N ASP A 60 -23.19 7.62 11.53
CA ASP A 60 -24.24 6.95 12.30
C ASP A 60 -23.69 5.82 13.19
N ALA A 61 -24.28 5.62 14.38
CA ALA A 61 -24.08 4.38 15.12
C ALA A 61 -24.59 3.22 14.25
N PRO A 62 -23.90 2.06 14.19
CA PRO A 62 -24.30 1.00 13.26
C PRO A 62 -25.72 0.55 13.60
N ASP A 63 -26.65 0.91 12.73
CA ASP A 63 -28.01 0.41 12.70
C ASP A 63 -27.98 -1.10 12.34
N ALA A 64 -29.15 -1.71 12.11
CA ALA A 64 -29.17 -3.12 11.72
C ALA A 64 -28.37 -3.39 10.43
N PHE A 65 -28.39 -2.44 9.50
CA PHE A 65 -27.66 -2.52 8.24
C PHE A 65 -26.15 -2.38 8.44
N GLY A 66 -25.68 -1.41 9.20
CA GLY A 66 -24.25 -1.21 9.47
C GLY A 66 -23.58 -2.46 10.07
N ARG A 67 -24.27 -3.19 10.94
CA ARG A 67 -23.78 -4.47 11.47
C ARG A 67 -23.74 -5.58 10.42
N GLN A 68 -24.76 -5.68 9.57
CA GLN A 68 -24.80 -6.66 8.48
C GLN A 68 -23.73 -6.38 7.43
N TYR A 69 -23.55 -5.10 7.09
CA TYR A 69 -22.49 -4.63 6.20
C TYR A 69 -21.12 -5.00 6.76
N ALA A 70 -20.82 -4.66 8.02
CA ALA A 70 -19.54 -4.98 8.63
C ALA A 70 -19.26 -6.49 8.65
N ALA A 71 -20.26 -7.32 9.01
CA ALA A 71 -20.12 -8.78 9.01
C ALA A 71 -19.96 -9.38 7.61
N LEU A 72 -20.47 -8.72 6.57
CA LEU A 72 -20.24 -9.13 5.19
C LEU A 72 -18.87 -8.65 4.69
N ALA A 73 -18.49 -7.41 4.99
CA ALA A 73 -17.20 -6.84 4.65
C ALA A 73 -16.05 -7.67 5.24
N GLU A 74 -16.16 -8.07 6.51
CA GLU A 74 -15.22 -8.98 7.18
C GLU A 74 -14.98 -10.26 6.37
N LYS A 75 -16.05 -10.88 5.84
CA LYS A 75 -15.95 -12.12 5.05
C LYS A 75 -15.44 -11.91 3.62
N VAL A 76 -15.69 -10.74 3.03
CA VAL A 76 -15.31 -10.45 1.64
C VAL A 76 -13.86 -9.98 1.56
N PHE A 77 -13.44 -9.15 2.52
CA PHE A 77 -12.07 -8.68 2.69
C PHE A 77 -11.28 -9.69 3.54
N ASP A 78 -11.24 -10.94 3.10
CA ASP A 78 -10.46 -11.99 3.76
C ASP A 78 -8.95 -11.69 3.62
N PRO A 79 -8.20 -11.54 4.74
CA PRO A 79 -6.79 -11.16 4.71
C PRO A 79 -5.89 -12.12 3.91
N ASP A 80 -6.11 -13.43 4.06
CA ASP A 80 -5.29 -14.44 3.39
C ASP A 80 -5.54 -14.41 1.88
N LEU A 81 -6.81 -14.29 1.45
CA LEU A 81 -7.15 -14.16 0.03
C LEU A 81 -6.60 -12.87 -0.58
N MET A 82 -6.66 -11.74 0.14
CA MET A 82 -6.09 -10.47 -0.34
C MET A 82 -4.57 -10.56 -0.48
N LEU A 83 -3.89 -11.22 0.46
CA LEU A 83 -2.45 -11.41 0.40
C LEU A 83 -2.04 -12.35 -0.74
N GLU A 84 -2.71 -13.49 -0.92
CA GLU A 84 -2.45 -14.39 -2.06
C GLU A 84 -2.69 -13.67 -3.39
N ARG A 85 -3.75 -12.87 -3.48
CA ARG A 85 -4.04 -12.10 -4.69
C ARG A 85 -2.96 -11.06 -4.98
N THR A 86 -2.45 -10.40 -3.94
CA THR A 86 -1.32 -9.45 -4.05
C THR A 86 -0.09 -10.15 -4.61
N ILE A 87 0.24 -11.34 -4.09
CA ILE A 87 1.36 -12.14 -4.57
C ILE A 87 1.16 -12.54 -6.03
N ASP A 88 -0.03 -12.99 -6.44
CA ASP A 88 -0.32 -13.34 -7.83
C ASP A 88 -0.10 -12.18 -8.80
N ILE A 89 -0.51 -10.95 -8.42
CA ILE A 89 -0.35 -9.77 -9.26
C ILE A 89 1.13 -9.37 -9.34
N LEU A 90 1.85 -9.41 -8.22
CA LEU A 90 3.28 -9.08 -8.20
C LEU A 90 4.12 -10.13 -8.95
N GLU A 91 3.79 -11.42 -8.84
CA GLU A 91 4.48 -12.49 -9.57
C GLU A 91 4.33 -12.32 -11.09
N ALA A 92 3.19 -11.81 -11.55
CA ALA A 92 2.94 -11.54 -12.96
C ALA A 92 3.52 -10.21 -13.45
N GLY A 93 3.68 -9.22 -12.56
CA GLY A 93 3.89 -7.82 -12.92
C GLY A 93 5.21 -7.19 -12.45
N MET A 94 5.85 -7.73 -11.42
CA MET A 94 7.07 -7.18 -10.83
C MET A 94 8.32 -7.78 -11.50
N PRO A 95 9.17 -6.97 -12.15
CA PRO A 95 10.46 -7.43 -12.64
C PRO A 95 11.37 -7.89 -11.49
N ASP A 96 12.07 -9.02 -11.67
CA ASP A 96 13.02 -9.55 -10.67
C ASP A 96 14.06 -8.52 -10.21
N ALA A 97 14.51 -7.66 -11.10
CA ALA A 97 15.47 -6.60 -10.78
C ALA A 97 14.90 -5.55 -9.82
N LEU A 98 13.61 -5.21 -9.93
CA LEU A 98 12.95 -4.31 -8.99
C LEU A 98 12.73 -5.00 -7.65
N LEU A 99 12.32 -6.28 -7.65
CA LEU A 99 12.18 -7.05 -6.41
C LEU A 99 13.52 -7.12 -5.66
N GLN A 100 14.59 -7.48 -6.37
CA GLN A 100 15.92 -7.57 -5.78
C GLN A 100 16.39 -6.21 -5.24
N HIS A 101 16.13 -5.11 -5.95
CA HIS A 101 16.48 -3.77 -5.47
C HIS A 101 15.79 -3.43 -4.13
N GLY A 102 14.50 -3.78 -4.01
CA GLY A 102 13.76 -3.63 -2.77
C GLY A 102 14.33 -4.50 -1.64
N LEU A 103 14.55 -5.79 -1.91
CA LEU A 103 15.13 -6.73 -0.96
C LEU A 103 16.55 -6.35 -0.51
N ASP A 104 17.38 -5.81 -1.40
CA ASP A 104 18.73 -5.34 -1.08
C ASP A 104 18.69 -4.16 -0.09
N PHE A 105 17.75 -3.22 -0.29
CA PHE A 105 17.58 -2.11 0.63
C PHE A 105 17.03 -2.56 1.99
N TYR A 106 15.91 -3.28 2.02
CA TYR A 106 15.28 -3.72 3.27
C TYR A 106 16.10 -4.80 4.00
N GLY A 107 16.97 -5.53 3.29
CA GLY A 107 17.95 -6.44 3.84
C GLY A 107 19.20 -5.77 4.42
N SER A 108 19.40 -4.46 4.19
CA SER A 108 20.52 -3.70 4.77
C SER A 108 20.34 -3.45 6.27
N ASP A 109 21.41 -3.05 6.96
CA ASP A 109 21.34 -2.67 8.39
C ASP A 109 20.31 -1.55 8.65
N LEU A 110 20.31 -0.51 7.81
CA LEU A 110 19.36 0.58 7.92
C LEU A 110 17.93 0.09 7.66
N GLY A 111 17.71 -0.68 6.58
CA GLY A 111 16.41 -1.25 6.24
C GLY A 111 15.81 -2.07 7.39
N GLN A 112 16.58 -2.98 7.97
CA GLN A 112 16.13 -3.81 9.09
C GLN A 112 15.79 -2.98 10.35
N ARG A 113 16.56 -1.92 10.63
CA ARG A 113 16.25 -0.99 11.73
C ARG A 113 14.95 -0.23 11.49
N LEU A 114 14.72 0.25 10.27
CA LEU A 114 13.47 0.95 9.88
C LEU A 114 12.26 0.05 10.10
N VAL A 115 12.31 -1.18 9.58
CA VAL A 115 11.22 -2.17 9.71
C VAL A 115 10.92 -2.48 11.17
N ALA A 116 11.96 -2.62 12.01
CA ALA A 116 11.75 -2.84 13.44
C ALA A 116 11.06 -1.65 14.12
N ALA A 117 11.38 -0.41 13.72
CA ALA A 117 10.76 0.79 14.26
C ALA A 117 9.31 0.95 13.79
N GLU A 118 9.03 0.70 12.50
CA GLU A 118 7.68 0.72 11.93
C GLU A 118 6.79 -0.33 12.61
N ASN A 119 7.25 -1.57 12.75
CA ASN A 119 6.48 -2.61 13.46
C ASN A 119 6.23 -2.25 14.92
N ALA A 120 7.18 -1.59 15.59
CA ALA A 120 7.00 -1.14 16.98
C ALA A 120 6.02 0.02 17.10
N SER A 121 5.95 0.93 16.11
CA SER A 121 4.99 2.04 16.13
C SER A 121 3.56 1.54 15.89
N HIS A 122 3.35 0.50 15.09
CA HIS A 122 2.00 -0.03 14.86
C HIS A 122 1.35 -0.72 16.09
N MET A 123 2.12 -1.08 17.12
CA MET A 123 1.61 -1.80 18.31
C MET A 123 1.18 -0.90 19.49
N GLY A 124 1.34 0.43 19.38
CA GLY A 124 1.09 1.36 20.48
C GLY A 124 -0.30 1.98 20.49
N ASP A 125 -0.54 2.85 21.49
CA ASP A 125 -1.74 3.69 21.54
C ASP A 125 -1.58 4.90 20.61
N ALA A 126 -2.38 4.94 19.55
CA ALA A 126 -2.30 5.98 18.52
C ALA A 126 -2.45 7.40 19.09
N GLU A 127 -3.30 7.61 20.09
CA GLU A 127 -3.49 8.96 20.67
C GLU A 127 -2.22 9.42 21.40
N ALA A 128 -1.62 8.54 22.21
CA ALA A 128 -0.36 8.82 22.89
C ALA A 128 0.78 9.05 21.89
N GLN A 129 0.82 8.29 20.79
CA GLN A 129 1.83 8.43 19.74
C GLN A 129 1.72 9.75 19.00
N TYR A 130 0.52 10.17 18.62
CA TYR A 130 0.30 11.47 17.98
C TYR A 130 0.68 12.63 18.90
N ALA A 131 0.34 12.53 20.19
CA ALA A 131 0.74 13.55 21.17
C ALA A 131 2.27 13.65 21.31
N GLU A 132 2.99 12.54 21.22
CA GLU A 132 4.45 12.53 21.25
C GLU A 132 5.06 13.03 19.92
N GLY A 133 4.54 12.57 18.79
CA GLY A 133 4.91 13.06 17.45
C GLY A 133 4.76 14.57 17.34
N GLN A 134 3.72 15.14 17.94
CA GLN A 134 3.52 16.60 17.96
C GLN A 134 4.67 17.31 18.70
N LYS A 135 5.06 16.83 19.88
CA LYS A 135 6.17 17.43 20.65
C LYS A 135 7.48 17.34 19.88
N ILE A 136 7.71 16.22 19.19
CA ILE A 136 8.90 16.00 18.35
C ILE A 136 8.92 17.03 17.21
N LEU A 137 7.82 17.18 16.46
CA LEU A 137 7.74 18.15 15.37
C LEU A 137 7.91 19.60 15.86
N GLU A 138 7.32 19.95 17.01
CA GLU A 138 7.50 21.27 17.61
C GLU A 138 8.97 21.54 17.96
N ALA A 139 9.69 20.55 18.49
CA ALA A 139 11.14 20.66 18.74
C ALA A 139 11.94 20.78 17.44
N LEU A 140 11.68 19.90 16.46
CA LEU A 140 12.36 19.91 15.16
C LEU A 140 12.16 21.24 14.41
N SER A 141 10.97 21.83 14.48
CA SER A 141 10.70 23.12 13.81
C SER A 141 11.60 24.27 14.30
N ARG A 142 12.09 24.19 15.55
CA ARG A 142 13.00 25.17 16.15
C ARG A 142 14.46 24.79 15.95
N ASP A 143 14.78 23.52 16.14
CA ASP A 143 16.15 23.06 16.34
C ASP A 143 16.74 22.38 15.09
N ASN A 144 15.91 21.73 14.27
CA ASN A 144 16.32 21.01 13.06
C ASN A 144 15.18 20.93 12.02
N PRO A 145 14.85 22.03 11.33
CA PRO A 145 13.78 22.05 10.34
C PRO A 145 14.08 21.15 9.11
N ALA A 146 15.36 20.89 8.82
CA ALA A 146 15.75 20.04 7.69
C ALA A 146 15.23 18.59 7.84
N ARG A 147 15.13 18.07 9.07
CA ARG A 147 14.53 16.75 9.32
C ARG A 147 13.03 16.71 8.97
N ILE A 148 12.30 17.82 9.12
CA ILE A 148 10.89 17.91 8.71
C ILE A 148 10.78 17.88 7.18
N ASP A 149 11.71 18.54 6.48
CA ASP A 149 11.78 18.48 5.02
C ASP A 149 12.07 17.05 4.54
N ASP A 150 12.99 16.34 5.20
CA ASP A 150 13.27 14.94 4.89
C ASP A 150 12.03 14.04 5.09
N TYR A 151 11.33 14.17 6.22
CA TYR A 151 10.07 13.45 6.46
C TYR A 151 9.02 13.76 5.39
N SER A 152 8.86 15.02 5.01
CA SER A 152 7.90 15.43 3.98
C SER A 152 8.19 14.76 2.63
N ALA A 153 9.47 14.73 2.23
CA ALA A 153 9.90 14.08 1.00
C ALA A 153 9.74 12.55 1.04
N MET A 154 10.01 11.91 2.19
CA MET A 154 9.73 10.47 2.37
C MET A 154 8.25 10.16 2.16
N LEU A 155 7.36 10.95 2.75
CA LEU A 155 5.91 10.76 2.61
C LEU A 155 5.42 10.92 1.17
N GLU A 156 5.98 11.87 0.43
CA GLU A 156 5.70 12.05 -0.99
C GLU A 156 6.18 10.84 -1.81
N ALA A 157 7.39 10.35 -1.55
CA ALA A 157 7.97 9.23 -2.28
C ALA A 157 7.21 7.90 -2.05
N ILE A 158 6.71 7.68 -0.82
CA ILE A 158 5.91 6.48 -0.47
C ILE A 158 4.48 6.59 -1.05
N GLY A 159 3.91 7.80 -1.09
CA GLY A 159 2.57 8.04 -1.64
C GLY A 159 1.41 7.60 -0.72
N GLY A 160 1.68 7.32 0.56
CA GLY A 160 0.70 6.77 1.51
C GLY A 160 -0.52 7.68 1.74
N VAL A 161 -0.34 9.01 1.69
CA VAL A 161 -1.44 9.97 1.86
C VAL A 161 -2.49 9.84 0.75
N GLU A 162 -2.07 9.81 -0.52
CA GLU A 162 -3.01 9.67 -1.64
C GLU A 162 -3.67 8.29 -1.68
N SER A 163 -2.93 7.24 -1.29
CA SER A 163 -3.51 5.88 -1.14
C SER A 163 -4.61 5.87 -0.06
N ALA A 164 -4.33 6.47 1.11
CA ALA A 164 -5.30 6.56 2.20
C ALA A 164 -6.53 7.39 1.84
N VAL A 165 -6.36 8.56 1.20
CA VAL A 165 -7.47 9.40 0.70
C VAL A 165 -8.38 8.60 -0.23
N ARG A 166 -7.78 7.87 -1.18
CA ARG A 166 -8.52 7.03 -2.12
C ARG A 166 -9.27 5.91 -1.41
N SER A 167 -8.61 5.21 -0.49
CA SER A 167 -9.20 4.11 0.26
C SER A 167 -10.41 4.57 1.07
N ILE A 168 -10.27 5.62 1.88
CA ILE A 168 -11.35 6.18 2.70
C ILE A 168 -12.52 6.67 1.84
N THR A 169 -12.21 7.34 0.72
CA THR A 169 -13.23 7.80 -0.23
C THR A 169 -14.03 6.64 -0.81
N GLU A 170 -13.36 5.57 -1.26
CA GLU A 170 -14.05 4.40 -1.79
C GLU A 170 -14.86 3.66 -0.72
N VAL A 171 -14.32 3.50 0.49
CA VAL A 171 -15.07 2.94 1.64
C VAL A 171 -16.38 3.73 1.83
N GLN A 172 -16.30 5.05 1.89
CA GLN A 172 -17.45 5.93 2.13
C GLN A 172 -18.49 5.85 1.01
N VAL A 173 -18.05 5.90 -0.26
CA VAL A 173 -18.95 5.78 -1.42
C VAL A 173 -19.66 4.43 -1.40
N ARG A 174 -18.92 3.34 -1.21
CA ARG A 174 -19.47 1.98 -1.28
C ARG A 174 -20.46 1.71 -0.16
N TYR A 175 -20.19 2.21 1.05
CA TYR A 175 -21.12 2.12 2.16
C TYR A 175 -22.42 2.88 1.88
N LEU A 176 -22.33 4.14 1.43
CA LEU A 176 -23.52 4.98 1.19
C LEU A 176 -24.38 4.44 0.05
N LEU A 177 -23.78 3.97 -1.05
CA LEU A 177 -24.53 3.30 -2.12
C LEU A 177 -25.29 2.06 -1.62
N ALA A 178 -24.65 1.28 -0.76
CA ALA A 178 -25.28 0.10 -0.17
C ALA A 178 -26.42 0.47 0.78
N ALA A 179 -26.24 1.50 1.61
CA ALA A 179 -27.28 2.01 2.52
C ALA A 179 -28.49 2.54 1.74
N MET A 180 -28.25 3.27 0.64
CA MET A 180 -29.29 3.77 -0.26
C MET A 180 -30.07 2.62 -0.90
N ALA A 181 -29.38 1.58 -1.39
CA ALA A 181 -30.02 0.40 -1.96
C ALA A 181 -30.85 -0.39 -0.92
N ALA A 182 -30.40 -0.40 0.34
CA ALA A 182 -31.12 -1.01 1.46
C ALA A 182 -32.29 -0.15 2.00
N GLY A 183 -32.43 1.09 1.53
CA GLY A 183 -33.45 2.03 2.01
C GLY A 183 -33.26 2.48 3.46
N THR A 184 -32.05 2.35 4.02
CA THR A 184 -31.76 2.74 5.41
C THR A 184 -31.40 4.20 5.58
N VAL A 185 -31.07 4.88 4.48
CA VAL A 185 -30.78 6.32 4.44
C VAL A 185 -31.70 7.00 3.44
N ASP A 186 -32.22 8.18 3.82
CA ASP A 186 -33.07 9.02 2.98
C ASP A 186 -32.20 9.95 2.12
N ILE A 187 -31.39 9.35 1.24
CA ILE A 187 -30.50 10.06 0.32
C ILE A 187 -31.06 9.93 -1.10
N GLU A 188 -31.68 10.99 -1.58
CA GLU A 188 -32.12 11.13 -2.97
C GLU A 188 -30.99 11.68 -3.85
N MET A 189 -29.92 10.90 -4.03
CA MET A 189 -28.79 11.29 -4.89
C MET A 189 -28.43 10.15 -5.84
N SER A 190 -27.98 10.47 -7.04
CA SER A 190 -27.30 9.51 -7.91
C SER A 190 -25.89 9.19 -7.40
N GLU A 191 -25.32 8.05 -7.82
CA GLU A 191 -23.92 7.73 -7.52
C GLU A 191 -22.96 8.85 -7.97
N GLN A 192 -23.23 9.46 -9.13
CA GLN A 192 -22.41 10.56 -9.64
C GLN A 192 -22.44 11.77 -8.71
N GLU A 193 -23.62 12.16 -8.22
CA GLU A 193 -23.77 13.27 -7.29
C GLU A 193 -23.13 12.96 -5.93
N LEU A 194 -23.26 11.71 -5.45
CA LEU A 194 -22.63 11.26 -4.22
C LEU A 194 -21.11 11.37 -4.30
N ARG A 195 -20.51 10.84 -5.38
CA ARG A 195 -19.07 10.94 -5.63
C ARG A 195 -18.61 12.38 -5.76
N ALA A 196 -19.39 13.24 -6.42
CA ALA A 196 -19.07 14.66 -6.53
C ALA A 196 -19.02 15.35 -5.16
N ARG A 197 -19.99 15.08 -4.27
CA ARG A 197 -19.99 15.65 -2.91
C ARG A 197 -18.85 15.14 -2.03
N ILE A 198 -18.51 13.85 -2.11
CA ILE A 198 -17.37 13.32 -1.34
C ILE A 198 -16.06 13.95 -1.84
N LYS A 199 -15.93 14.13 -3.16
CA LYS A 199 -14.78 14.80 -3.77
C LYS A 199 -14.60 16.25 -3.29
N GLU A 200 -15.67 16.97 -2.96
CA GLU A 200 -15.58 18.32 -2.38
C GLU A 200 -14.89 18.34 -1.00
N GLN A 201 -14.94 17.23 -0.26
CA GLN A 201 -14.33 17.09 1.07
C GLN A 201 -12.89 16.55 1.01
N GLU A 202 -12.50 16.00 -0.12
CA GLU A 202 -11.19 15.37 -0.36
C GLU A 202 -9.99 16.28 0.00
N PRO A 203 -9.99 17.60 -0.27
CA PRO A 203 -8.88 18.46 0.15
C PRO A 203 -8.68 18.52 1.66
N GLN A 204 -9.77 18.60 2.44
CA GLN A 204 -9.70 18.63 3.90
C GLN A 204 -9.29 17.26 4.45
N LEU A 205 -9.84 16.18 3.89
CA LEU A 205 -9.48 14.81 4.23
C LEU A 205 -7.98 14.58 4.02
N ARG A 206 -7.46 14.95 2.84
CA ARG A 206 -6.04 14.88 2.50
C ARG A 206 -5.18 15.65 3.49
N GLN A 207 -5.55 16.87 3.84
CA GLN A 207 -4.82 17.67 4.82
C GLN A 207 -4.76 16.97 6.18
N ASN A 208 -5.89 16.44 6.65
CA ASN A 208 -5.96 15.74 7.93
C ASN A 208 -5.07 14.50 7.94
N ILE A 209 -5.16 13.68 6.88
CA ILE A 209 -4.31 12.49 6.73
C ILE A 209 -2.83 12.90 6.72
N ALA A 210 -2.44 13.90 5.93
CA ALA A 210 -1.06 14.35 5.87
C ALA A 210 -0.52 14.80 7.24
N VAL A 211 -1.34 15.47 8.06
CA VAL A 211 -0.96 15.86 9.42
C VAL A 211 -0.74 14.63 10.31
N PHE A 212 -1.68 13.69 10.34
CA PHE A 212 -1.53 12.49 11.18
C PHE A 212 -0.38 11.59 10.72
N THR A 213 -0.18 11.44 9.41
CA THR A 213 0.94 10.69 8.86
C THR A 213 2.28 11.36 9.20
N MET A 214 2.35 12.71 9.22
CA MET A 214 3.55 13.43 9.66
C MET A 214 3.83 13.22 11.16
N LEU A 215 2.80 13.23 12.01
CA LEU A 215 2.93 12.94 13.43
C LEU A 215 3.44 11.51 13.67
N ASP A 216 2.85 10.55 12.96
CA ASP A 216 3.26 9.14 13.00
C ASP A 216 4.70 8.95 12.52
N THR A 217 5.09 9.61 11.43
CA THR A 217 6.46 9.59 10.89
C THR A 217 7.46 10.13 11.91
N ALA A 218 7.17 11.27 12.52
CA ALA A 218 8.01 11.87 13.53
C ALA A 218 8.18 10.95 14.75
N TYR A 219 7.10 10.29 15.17
CA TYR A 219 7.15 9.30 16.23
C TYR A 219 7.96 8.07 15.82
N THR A 220 7.66 7.45 14.69
CA THR A 220 8.28 6.21 14.20
C THR A 220 9.79 6.35 14.05
N TYR A 221 10.27 7.46 13.48
CA TYR A 221 11.69 7.69 13.21
C TYR A 221 12.41 8.54 14.27
N ARG A 222 11.81 8.76 15.44
CA ARG A 222 12.35 9.64 16.50
C ARG A 222 13.76 9.25 16.98
N ASP A 223 14.04 7.94 16.99
CA ASP A 223 15.28 7.38 17.52
C ASP A 223 16.39 7.23 16.45
N PHE A 224 16.12 7.65 15.20
CA PHE A 224 17.08 7.61 14.09
C PHE A 224 17.94 8.87 14.00
N SER A 225 19.18 8.70 13.54
CA SER A 225 20.08 9.81 13.25
C SER A 225 19.66 10.60 12.00
N ASP A 226 20.14 11.83 11.85
CA ASP A 226 19.83 12.64 10.65
C ASP A 226 20.36 11.98 9.39
N ASP A 227 21.56 11.39 9.48
CA ASP A 227 22.17 10.66 8.38
C ASP A 227 21.34 9.42 7.99
N ASP A 228 20.77 8.70 8.97
CA ASP A 228 19.90 7.55 8.69
C ASP A 228 18.60 7.97 7.99
N VAL A 229 17.92 9.02 8.49
CA VAL A 229 16.68 9.54 7.90
C VAL A 229 16.95 10.04 6.48
N HIS A 230 18.05 10.75 6.28
CA HIS A 230 18.45 11.24 4.97
C HIS A 230 18.79 10.10 4.01
N ALA A 231 19.50 9.07 4.47
CA ALA A 231 19.81 7.87 3.68
C ALA A 231 18.53 7.12 3.27
N TYR A 232 17.54 7.03 4.16
CA TYR A 232 16.25 6.44 3.83
C TYR A 232 15.51 7.26 2.77
N ARG A 233 15.43 8.58 2.93
CA ARG A 233 14.85 9.47 1.90
C ARG A 233 15.53 9.27 0.55
N GLN A 234 16.86 9.23 0.49
CA GLN A 234 17.59 9.01 -0.76
C GLN A 234 17.27 7.65 -1.40
N ALA A 235 17.11 6.60 -0.58
CA ALA A 235 16.71 5.28 -1.06
C ALA A 235 15.29 5.29 -1.64
N LEU A 236 14.34 5.99 -1.00
CA LEU A 236 12.97 6.16 -1.51
C LEU A 236 12.91 6.96 -2.82
N GLU A 237 13.86 7.85 -3.05
CA GLU A 237 13.90 8.71 -4.24
C GLU A 237 14.55 8.06 -5.47
N THR A 238 15.13 6.85 -5.36
CA THR A 238 15.70 6.18 -6.53
C THR A 238 14.61 5.82 -7.55
N PRO A 239 14.90 5.83 -8.87
CA PRO A 239 13.92 5.45 -9.89
C PRO A 239 13.31 4.06 -9.68
N GLU A 240 14.10 3.11 -9.18
CA GLU A 240 13.67 1.75 -8.88
C GLU A 240 12.72 1.71 -7.68
N MET A 241 13.05 2.41 -6.58
CA MET A 241 12.21 2.43 -5.38
C MET A 241 10.89 3.16 -5.64
N ARG A 242 10.89 4.22 -6.45
CA ARG A 242 9.65 4.86 -6.90
C ARG A 242 8.76 3.90 -7.68
N GLN A 243 9.32 3.15 -8.63
CA GLN A 243 8.58 2.13 -9.37
C GLN A 243 8.03 1.03 -8.45
N ILE A 244 8.78 0.64 -7.42
CA ILE A 244 8.32 -0.31 -6.41
C ILE A 244 7.06 0.24 -5.71
N TYR A 245 7.10 1.45 -5.15
CA TYR A 245 5.94 2.02 -4.47
C TYR A 245 4.76 2.31 -5.40
N GLU A 246 5.01 2.72 -6.64
CA GLU A 246 3.97 2.86 -7.67
C GLU A 246 3.26 1.52 -7.92
N LEU A 247 4.03 0.44 -8.08
CA LEU A 247 3.49 -0.90 -8.28
C LEU A 247 2.71 -1.38 -7.06
N LEU A 248 3.28 -1.26 -5.86
CA LEU A 248 2.63 -1.65 -4.61
C LEU A 248 1.29 -0.91 -4.45
N ASN A 249 1.27 0.42 -4.56
CA ASN A 249 0.05 1.22 -4.48
C ASN A 249 -0.99 0.83 -5.55
N ALA A 250 -0.56 0.49 -6.76
CA ALA A 250 -1.46 -0.01 -7.81
C ALA A 250 -2.06 -1.38 -7.47
N VAL A 251 -1.27 -2.30 -6.92
CA VAL A 251 -1.74 -3.63 -6.49
C VAL A 251 -2.76 -3.50 -5.35
N GLN A 252 -2.50 -2.66 -4.35
CA GLN A 252 -3.47 -2.39 -3.29
C GLN A 252 -4.78 -1.85 -3.87
N HIS A 253 -4.72 -0.94 -4.85
CA HIS A 253 -5.90 -0.42 -5.50
C HIS A 253 -6.71 -1.51 -6.22
N GLU A 254 -6.04 -2.38 -6.96
CA GLU A 254 -6.67 -3.49 -7.69
C GLU A 254 -7.34 -4.47 -6.72
N VAL A 255 -6.62 -4.92 -5.70
CA VAL A 255 -7.16 -5.85 -4.69
C VAL A 255 -8.37 -5.24 -4.00
N MET A 256 -8.28 -3.98 -3.59
CA MET A 256 -9.40 -3.25 -2.98
C MET A 256 -10.61 -3.16 -3.90
N ALA A 257 -10.40 -2.83 -5.19
CA ALA A 257 -11.47 -2.74 -6.17
C ALA A 257 -12.19 -4.08 -6.36
N GLU A 258 -11.43 -5.17 -6.59
CA GLU A 258 -11.98 -6.51 -6.71
C GLU A 258 -12.81 -6.90 -5.47
N ARG A 259 -12.32 -6.60 -4.25
CA ARG A 259 -13.05 -6.91 -3.02
C ARG A 259 -14.35 -6.12 -2.92
N TYR A 260 -14.36 -4.85 -3.30
CA TYR A 260 -15.58 -4.05 -3.32
C TYR A 260 -16.61 -4.52 -4.35
N GLU A 261 -16.18 -5.02 -5.50
CA GLU A 261 -17.08 -5.64 -6.48
C GLU A 261 -17.78 -6.86 -5.90
N VAL A 262 -17.03 -7.75 -5.23
CA VAL A 262 -17.60 -8.91 -4.54
C VAL A 262 -18.54 -8.47 -3.43
N LEU A 263 -18.17 -7.46 -2.64
CA LEU A 263 -19.01 -6.94 -1.55
C LEU A 263 -20.34 -6.39 -2.10
N ALA A 264 -20.29 -5.61 -3.17
CA ALA A 264 -21.49 -5.05 -3.81
C ALA A 264 -22.42 -6.15 -4.34
N ALA A 265 -21.88 -7.18 -5.00
CA ALA A 265 -22.66 -8.31 -5.49
C ALA A 265 -23.38 -9.05 -4.35
N ARG A 266 -22.70 -9.28 -3.22
CA ARG A 266 -23.28 -9.97 -2.07
C ARG A 266 -24.25 -9.11 -1.25
N LEU A 267 -24.06 -7.80 -1.21
CA LEU A 267 -25.00 -6.88 -0.57
C LEU A 267 -26.36 -6.88 -1.27
N ALA A 268 -26.39 -7.01 -2.60
CA ALA A 268 -27.64 -7.12 -3.36
C ALA A 268 -28.48 -8.34 -2.94
N GLU A 269 -27.84 -9.42 -2.47
CA GLU A 269 -28.50 -10.62 -1.95
C GLU A 269 -29.09 -10.42 -0.54
N LEU A 270 -28.64 -9.40 0.21
CA LEU A 270 -29.08 -9.12 1.59
C LEU A 270 -30.32 -8.21 1.66
N THR A 271 -30.71 -7.59 0.56
CA THR A 271 -31.91 -6.72 0.51
C THR A 271 -33.14 -7.51 0.95
N PRO A 272 -33.97 -7.01 1.90
CA PRO A 272 -35.19 -7.70 2.28
C PRO A 272 -36.07 -7.90 1.04
N VAL A 273 -36.52 -9.13 0.81
CA VAL A 273 -37.66 -9.37 -0.10
C VAL A 273 -38.77 -8.44 0.39
N GLN A 274 -39.23 -7.52 -0.48
CA GLN A 274 -40.36 -6.67 -0.16
C GLN A 274 -41.52 -7.55 0.30
N ASP A 275 -42.11 -7.23 1.46
CA ASP A 275 -43.35 -7.87 1.90
C ASP A 275 -44.38 -7.76 0.76
N ILE A 276 -44.86 -8.92 0.33
CA ILE A 276 -45.88 -9.10 -0.72
C ILE A 276 -47.27 -8.88 -0.12
#